data_AF-A0A485P1Q1-F1
#
_entry.id   AF-A0A485P1Q1-F1
#
_cell.length_a   1.000
_cell.length_b   1.000
_cell.length_c   1.000
_cell.angle_alpha   90.00
_cell.angle_beta   90.00
_cell.angle_gamma   90.00
#
_symmetry.space_group_name_H-M   'P 1'
#
loop_
_entity.id
_entity.type
_entity.pdbx_description
1 polymer ?
#
loop_
_entity_poly.entity_id
_entity_poly.type
_entity_poly.pdbx_seq_one_letter_code
_entity_poly.pdbx_strand_id
1 'polypeptide(L)'
;MRVIENNSSQIQLQIDQMKQLRAEYDAKEAKYHTFSKDPSKPIPGMTLQESVSLDALTKYLKHLEDKYAEIKQVMLKKYVPVQRKADLDEEMMVTLKRRDLAENLNKELQFRHQRLQIISNALTSWVKSDMSSSFQDFVEQIQKTKDLHGDQGIIEELLEDDPGKAKEAELLLSYIERFNELMLLGEYEKAACFAAHSPRRILQNIGTVNKFKAVGKIRGKPFPLLLFFEAIFSTSHACRRPIDAELTLEGIQCGLSEKRLDLVINWVTQERLTFSEEAGDVIYDYGEQDTYNKAKCLALAQMIYTECGLHKKALLCLCKQGQIHGAMEYIQQFKDFTSDDLMDLIKLCPHTELIQCLTREWNGKPPSLSFGLAILHLFSVDMKKVGIKLLQEISKGGKGKYSKMLL
;
A
#
# COMPACT_ATOMS: atom_id res chain seq x y z
N MET A 1 -1.91 -39.00 5.19
CA MET A 1 -0.92 -39.75 4.39
C MET A 1 -1.55 -40.83 3.52
N ARG A 2 -2.26 -41.84 4.06
CA ARG A 2 -2.90 -42.91 3.24
C ARG A 2 -3.81 -42.42 2.10
N VAL A 3 -4.59 -41.37 2.31
CA VAL A 3 -5.49 -40.80 1.27
C VAL A 3 -4.68 -40.18 0.12
N ILE A 4 -3.55 -39.54 0.45
CA ILE A 4 -2.66 -38.94 -0.55
C ILE A 4 -1.95 -40.04 -1.34
N GLU A 5 -1.44 -41.08 -0.67
CA GLU A 5 -0.82 -42.23 -1.34
C GLU A 5 -1.80 -42.98 -2.25
N ASN A 6 -3.06 -43.12 -1.81
CA ASN A 6 -4.10 -43.77 -2.62
C ASN A 6 -4.44 -42.93 -3.86
N ASN A 7 -4.60 -41.61 -3.71
CA ASN A 7 -4.85 -40.71 -4.83
C ASN A 7 -3.66 -40.68 -5.80
N SER A 8 -2.43 -40.65 -5.30
CA SER A 8 -1.22 -40.71 -6.13
C SER A 8 -1.14 -42.03 -6.91
N SER A 9 -1.50 -43.15 -6.28
CA SER A 9 -1.52 -44.47 -6.94
C SER A 9 -2.60 -44.55 -8.02
N GLN A 10 -3.75 -43.93 -7.77
CA GLN A 10 -4.87 -43.89 -8.73
C GLN A 10 -4.54 -43.00 -9.95
N ILE A 11 -3.87 -41.87 -9.73
CA ILE A 11 -3.37 -41.01 -10.80
C ILE A 11 -2.32 -41.74 -11.64
N GLN A 12 -1.39 -42.45 -11.00
CA GLN A 12 -0.37 -43.22 -11.70
C GLN A 12 -0.98 -44.30 -12.60
N LEU A 13 -2.00 -45.01 -12.11
CA LEU A 13 -2.74 -46.01 -12.88
C LEU A 13 -3.41 -45.40 -14.13
N GLN A 14 -4.01 -44.20 -14.01
CA GLN A 14 -4.64 -43.50 -15.13
C GLN A 14 -3.61 -43.04 -16.17
N ILE A 15 -2.43 -42.58 -15.72
CA ILE A 15 -1.33 -42.19 -16.62
C ILE A 15 -0.87 -43.40 -17.44
N ASP A 16 -0.72 -44.57 -16.81
CA ASP A 16 -0.25 -45.77 -17.49
C ASP A 16 -1.30 -46.32 -18.48
N GLN A 17 -2.59 -46.25 -18.14
CA GLN A 17 -3.69 -46.56 -19.07
C GLN A 17 -3.67 -45.63 -20.30
N MET A 18 -3.46 -44.32 -20.12
CA MET A 18 -3.37 -43.39 -21.25
C MET A 18 -2.15 -43.63 -22.15
N LYS A 19 -1.02 -44.09 -21.59
CA LYS A 19 0.17 -44.47 -22.37
C LYS A 19 -0.11 -45.72 -23.22
N GLN A 20 -0.80 -46.70 -22.64
CA GLN A 20 -1.13 -47.94 -23.32
C GLN A 20 -2.11 -47.71 -24.49
N LEU A 21 -3.13 -46.88 -24.29
CA LEU A 21 -4.06 -46.46 -25.35
C LEU A 21 -3.36 -45.71 -26.49
N ARG A 22 -2.37 -44.86 -26.17
CA ARG A 22 -1.55 -44.18 -27.18
C ARG A 22 -0.70 -45.16 -28.00
N ALA A 23 -0.03 -46.10 -27.33
CA ALA A 23 0.76 -47.12 -28.02
C ALA A 23 -0.09 -48.01 -28.94
N GLU A 24 -1.32 -48.34 -28.54
CA GLU A 24 -2.28 -49.06 -29.39
C GLU A 24 -2.77 -48.24 -30.58
N TYR A 25 -2.97 -46.93 -30.41
CA TYR A 25 -3.31 -46.01 -31.49
C TYR A 25 -2.18 -45.93 -32.52
N ASP A 26 -0.94 -45.72 -32.07
CA ASP A 26 0.25 -45.62 -32.91
C ASP A 26 0.51 -46.94 -33.68
N ALA A 27 0.29 -48.10 -33.03
CA ALA A 27 0.41 -49.41 -33.67
C ALA A 27 -0.69 -49.69 -34.73
N LYS A 28 -1.90 -49.11 -34.55
CA LYS A 28 -2.98 -49.17 -35.54
C LYS A 28 -2.71 -48.25 -36.72
N GLU A 29 -2.16 -47.06 -36.48
CA GLU A 29 -1.82 -46.08 -37.53
C GLU A 29 -0.75 -46.64 -38.49
N ALA A 30 0.24 -47.38 -37.97
CA ALA A 30 1.26 -48.06 -38.78
C ALA A 30 0.71 -49.13 -39.74
N LYS A 31 -0.49 -49.69 -39.50
CA LYS A 31 -1.12 -50.70 -40.37
C LYS A 31 -1.84 -50.11 -41.60
N TYR A 32 -2.11 -48.80 -41.63
CA TYR A 32 -2.96 -48.20 -42.68
C TYR A 32 -2.24 -47.83 -44.00
N HIS A 33 -0.95 -48.15 -44.15
CA HIS A 33 -0.21 -47.77 -45.36
C HIS A 33 0.61 -48.91 -45.97
N THR A 34 -0.05 -49.98 -46.39
CA THR A 34 0.45 -50.82 -47.49
C THR A 34 -0.29 -50.46 -48.77
N PHE A 35 0.25 -49.48 -49.50
CA PHE A 35 -0.19 -49.18 -50.87
C PHE A 35 0.08 -50.41 -51.75
N SER A 36 -0.95 -51.22 -51.98
CA SER A 36 -0.92 -52.23 -53.04
C SER A 36 -0.96 -51.52 -54.39
N LYS A 37 0.19 -51.50 -55.09
CA LYS A 37 0.31 -51.01 -56.46
C LYS A 37 -0.25 -52.06 -57.42
N ASP A 38 -1.56 -52.15 -57.51
CA ASP A 38 -2.22 -52.93 -58.55
C ASP A 38 -2.27 -52.09 -59.83
N PRO A 39 -1.51 -52.45 -60.89
CA PRO A 39 -1.43 -51.67 -62.12
C PRO A 39 -2.72 -51.70 -62.95
N SER A 40 -3.68 -52.57 -62.60
CA SER A 40 -4.97 -52.67 -63.31
C SER A 40 -6.00 -51.61 -62.89
N LYS A 41 -5.73 -50.86 -61.81
CA LYS A 41 -6.65 -49.86 -61.28
C LYS A 41 -6.39 -48.48 -61.92
N PRO A 42 -7.45 -47.71 -62.25
CA PRO A 42 -7.29 -46.35 -62.74
C PRO A 42 -6.55 -45.51 -61.70
N ILE A 43 -5.76 -44.55 -62.18
CA ILE A 43 -5.05 -43.60 -61.31
C ILE A 43 -6.09 -42.92 -60.41
N PRO A 44 -5.94 -42.99 -59.07
CA PRO A 44 -6.92 -42.41 -58.15
C PRO A 44 -7.15 -40.93 -58.47
N GLY A 45 -8.40 -40.54 -58.70
CA GLY A 45 -8.77 -39.16 -59.04
C GLY A 45 -8.75 -38.81 -60.54
N MET A 46 -8.46 -39.77 -61.44
CA MET A 46 -8.58 -39.61 -62.89
C MET A 46 -9.63 -40.56 -63.48
N THR A 47 -10.29 -40.11 -64.55
CA THR A 47 -11.13 -40.99 -65.38
C THR A 47 -10.29 -41.85 -66.32
N LEU A 48 -10.85 -42.96 -66.82
CA LEU A 48 -10.15 -43.84 -67.78
C LEU A 48 -9.71 -43.08 -69.04
N GLN A 49 -10.52 -42.13 -69.52
CA GLN A 49 -10.22 -41.35 -70.72
C GLN A 49 -9.07 -40.35 -70.49
N GLU A 50 -8.98 -39.78 -69.29
CA GLU A 50 -7.88 -38.89 -68.91
C GLU A 50 -6.58 -39.66 -68.67
N SER A 51 -6.65 -40.90 -68.17
CA SER A 51 -5.47 -41.74 -67.94
C SER A 51 -4.73 -42.18 -69.20
N VAL A 52 -5.34 -41.99 -70.37
CA VAL A 52 -4.75 -42.29 -71.69
C VAL A 52 -4.34 -40.99 -72.43
N SER A 53 -4.66 -39.81 -71.88
CA SER A 53 -4.28 -38.51 -72.43
C SER A 53 -2.98 -38.00 -71.80
N LEU A 54 -1.98 -37.77 -72.65
CA LEU A 54 -0.65 -37.32 -72.23
C LEU A 54 -0.69 -35.93 -71.57
N ASP A 55 -1.54 -35.03 -72.08
CA ASP A 55 -1.77 -33.70 -71.51
C ASP A 55 -2.43 -33.78 -70.12
N ALA A 56 -3.44 -34.66 -69.97
CA ALA A 56 -4.13 -34.83 -68.69
C ALA A 56 -3.21 -35.45 -67.63
N LEU A 57 -2.38 -36.43 -68.01
CA LEU A 57 -1.35 -37.03 -67.15
C LEU A 57 -0.30 -36.01 -66.72
N THR A 58 0.17 -35.17 -67.63
CA THR A 58 1.18 -34.14 -67.33
C THR A 58 0.63 -33.10 -66.36
N LYS A 59 -0.62 -32.67 -66.56
CA LYS A 59 -1.32 -31.76 -65.65
C LYS A 59 -1.56 -32.38 -64.27
N TYR A 60 -1.90 -33.68 -64.23
CA TYR A 60 -2.11 -34.40 -62.98
C TYR A 60 -0.81 -34.61 -62.20
N LEU A 61 0.29 -34.94 -62.89
CA LEU A 61 1.63 -35.02 -62.30
C LEU A 61 2.00 -33.70 -61.62
N LYS A 62 1.85 -32.58 -62.34
CA LYS A 62 2.15 -31.25 -61.79
C LYS A 62 1.31 -30.94 -60.54
N HIS A 63 0.01 -31.26 -60.58
CA HIS A 63 -0.85 -31.09 -59.41
C HIS A 63 -0.43 -31.97 -58.22
N LEU A 64 0.06 -33.19 -58.45
CA LEU A 64 0.59 -34.05 -57.39
C LEU A 64 1.90 -33.51 -56.81
N GLU A 65 2.79 -32.98 -57.65
CA GLU A 65 4.03 -32.32 -57.22
C GLU A 65 3.73 -31.08 -56.37
N ASP A 66 2.80 -30.24 -56.80
CA ASP A 66 2.35 -29.06 -56.07
C ASP A 66 1.74 -29.44 -54.71
N LYS A 67 0.85 -30.45 -54.67
CA LYS A 67 0.28 -30.96 -53.41
C LYS A 67 1.34 -31.57 -52.49
N TYR A 68 2.30 -32.30 -53.03
CA TYR A 68 3.39 -32.86 -52.25
C TYR A 68 4.23 -31.75 -51.61
N ALA A 69 4.55 -30.70 -52.37
CA ALA A 69 5.29 -29.54 -51.87
C ALA A 69 4.50 -28.81 -50.77
N GLU A 70 3.19 -28.63 -50.95
CA GLU A 70 2.29 -28.03 -49.96
C GLU A 70 2.25 -28.85 -48.68
N ILE A 71 2.00 -30.17 -48.77
CA ILE A 71 1.97 -31.08 -47.60
C ILE A 71 3.31 -31.07 -46.86
N LYS A 72 4.43 -31.06 -47.60
CA LYS A 72 5.78 -31.02 -47.01
C LYS A 72 6.03 -29.69 -46.27
N GLN A 73 5.59 -28.57 -46.83
CA GLN A 73 5.65 -27.25 -46.17
C GLN A 73 4.77 -27.18 -44.93
N VAL A 74 3.56 -27.74 -45.00
CA VAL A 74 2.64 -27.80 -43.85
C VAL A 74 3.20 -28.70 -42.75
N MET A 75 3.80 -29.85 -43.09
CA MET A 75 4.50 -30.70 -42.13
C MET A 75 5.59 -29.93 -41.40
N LEU A 76 6.49 -29.26 -42.13
CA LEU A 76 7.61 -28.54 -41.54
C LEU A 76 7.18 -27.38 -40.63
N LYS A 77 6.02 -26.76 -40.90
CA LYS A 77 5.53 -25.62 -40.11
C LYS A 77 4.65 -26.02 -38.93
N LYS A 78 3.85 -27.09 -39.05
CA LYS A 78 2.84 -27.47 -38.05
C LYS A 78 3.24 -28.65 -37.18
N TYR A 79 4.24 -29.43 -37.58
CA TYR A 79 4.61 -30.66 -36.90
C TYR A 79 6.06 -30.64 -36.48
N VAL A 80 6.30 -30.96 -35.21
CA VAL A 80 7.64 -31.20 -34.68
C VAL A 80 7.88 -32.72 -34.71
N PRO A 81 8.99 -33.20 -35.31
CA PRO A 81 9.32 -34.61 -35.28
C PRO A 81 9.34 -35.13 -33.83
N VAL A 82 8.78 -36.31 -33.60
CA VAL A 82 8.68 -36.92 -32.26
C VAL A 82 10.05 -37.02 -31.58
N GLN A 83 11.11 -37.31 -32.36
CA GLN A 83 12.50 -37.33 -31.89
C GLN A 83 12.93 -35.97 -31.30
N ARG A 84 12.66 -34.87 -32.01
CA ARG A 84 13.02 -33.51 -31.57
C ARG A 84 12.28 -33.08 -30.32
N LYS A 85 11.03 -33.53 -30.17
CA LYS A 85 10.26 -33.29 -28.95
C LYS A 85 10.88 -34.03 -27.76
N ALA A 86 11.26 -35.30 -27.94
CA ALA A 86 11.90 -36.09 -26.89
C ALA A 86 13.25 -35.47 -26.46
N ASP A 87 14.06 -35.01 -27.41
CA ASP A 87 15.33 -34.33 -27.12
C ASP A 87 15.11 -33.05 -26.29
N LEU A 88 14.09 -32.25 -26.65
CA LEU A 88 13.74 -31.02 -25.91
C LEU A 88 13.20 -31.30 -24.51
N ASP A 89 12.39 -32.35 -24.36
CA ASP A 89 11.86 -32.78 -23.06
C ASP A 89 13.02 -33.24 -22.14
N GLU A 90 14.02 -33.94 -22.68
CA GLU A 90 15.21 -34.34 -21.92
C GLU A 90 16.07 -33.13 -21.54
N GLU A 91 16.31 -32.19 -22.45
CA GLU A 91 17.03 -30.94 -22.19
C GLU A 91 16.35 -30.09 -21.10
N MET A 92 15.02 -30.00 -21.15
CA MET A 92 14.20 -29.34 -20.13
C MET A 92 14.39 -30.01 -18.76
N MET A 93 14.31 -31.33 -18.70
CA MET A 93 14.48 -32.08 -17.45
C MET A 93 15.88 -31.93 -16.85
N VAL A 94 16.93 -31.91 -17.67
CA VAL A 94 18.31 -31.67 -17.23
C VAL A 94 18.45 -30.24 -16.68
N THR A 95 17.87 -29.27 -17.36
CA THR A 95 17.93 -27.86 -16.95
C THR A 95 17.21 -27.62 -15.63
N LEU A 96 16.02 -28.22 -15.45
CA LEU A 96 15.27 -28.16 -14.19
C LEU A 96 16.06 -28.75 -13.02
N LYS A 97 16.67 -29.93 -13.20
CA LYS A 97 17.53 -30.53 -12.17
C LYS A 97 18.70 -29.63 -11.79
N ARG A 98 19.33 -28.99 -12.78
CA ARG A 98 20.44 -28.06 -12.53
C ARG A 98 19.97 -26.83 -11.73
N ARG A 99 18.81 -26.29 -12.07
CA ARG A 99 18.19 -25.19 -11.31
C ARG A 99 17.94 -25.59 -9.86
N ASP A 100 17.30 -26.73 -9.63
CA ASP A 100 16.94 -27.18 -8.27
C ASP A 100 18.20 -27.40 -7.40
N LEU A 101 19.27 -27.94 -7.99
CA LEU A 101 20.56 -28.06 -7.30
C LEU A 101 21.18 -26.70 -6.96
N ALA A 102 21.13 -25.75 -7.89
CA ALA A 102 21.66 -24.40 -7.66
C ALA A 102 20.84 -23.65 -6.58
N GLU A 103 19.52 -23.80 -6.58
CA GLU A 103 18.62 -23.20 -5.60
C GLU A 103 18.89 -23.77 -4.19
N ASN A 104 19.07 -25.08 -4.08
CA ASN A 104 19.43 -25.71 -2.80
C ASN A 104 20.80 -25.24 -2.29
N LEU A 105 21.79 -25.11 -3.18
CA LEU A 105 23.09 -24.57 -2.81
C LEU A 105 22.98 -23.11 -2.35
N ASN A 106 22.14 -22.30 -3.02
CA ASN A 106 21.95 -20.90 -2.66
C ASN A 106 21.31 -20.75 -1.27
N LYS A 107 20.30 -21.58 -0.95
CA LYS A 107 19.67 -21.63 0.39
C LYS A 107 20.69 -21.93 1.49
N GLU A 108 21.57 -22.90 1.25
CA GLU A 108 22.65 -23.24 2.20
C GLU A 108 23.65 -22.09 2.36
N LEU A 109 24.00 -21.40 1.27
CA LEU A 109 24.90 -20.24 1.32
C LEU A 109 24.27 -19.04 2.05
N GLN A 110 22.99 -18.76 1.83
CA GLN A 110 22.24 -17.71 2.54
C GLN A 110 22.19 -18.01 4.04
N PHE A 111 21.87 -19.24 4.44
CA PHE A 111 21.85 -19.63 5.84
C PHE A 111 23.22 -19.41 6.51
N ARG A 112 24.31 -19.77 5.83
CA ARG A 112 25.67 -19.50 6.31
C ARG A 112 25.97 -18.01 6.41
N HIS A 113 25.55 -17.23 5.41
CA HIS A 113 25.74 -15.78 5.40
C HIS A 113 25.02 -15.09 6.56
N GLN A 114 23.75 -15.42 6.79
CA GLN A 114 22.95 -14.89 7.90
C GLN A 114 23.60 -15.21 9.25
N ARG A 115 24.07 -16.45 9.44
CA ARG A 115 24.81 -16.83 10.66
C ARG A 115 26.09 -16.02 10.84
N LEU A 116 26.85 -15.84 9.77
CA LEU A 116 28.08 -15.02 9.79
C LEU A 116 27.77 -13.55 10.12
N GLN A 117 26.71 -12.97 9.57
CA GLN A 117 26.28 -11.61 9.90
C GLN A 117 25.89 -11.47 11.36
N ILE A 118 25.14 -12.43 11.91
CA ILE A 118 24.78 -12.44 13.34
C ILE A 118 26.03 -12.44 14.21
N ILE A 119 26.99 -13.31 13.92
CA ILE A 119 28.25 -13.41 14.65
C ILE A 119 29.07 -12.13 14.49
N SER A 120 29.14 -11.55 13.29
CA SER A 120 29.86 -10.31 13.02
C SER A 120 29.27 -9.12 13.79
N ASN A 121 27.94 -9.00 13.83
CA ASN A 121 27.24 -7.96 14.58
C ASN A 121 27.41 -8.16 16.09
N ALA A 122 27.36 -9.42 16.56
CA ALA A 122 27.63 -9.76 17.94
C ALA A 122 29.06 -9.37 18.33
N LEU A 123 30.05 -9.70 17.50
CA LEU A 123 31.45 -9.37 17.73
C LEU A 123 31.66 -7.86 17.79
N THR A 124 31.08 -7.13 16.83
CA THR A 124 31.18 -5.66 16.79
C THR A 124 30.57 -5.02 18.03
N SER A 125 29.44 -5.53 18.49
CA SER A 125 28.75 -5.00 19.68
C SER A 125 29.48 -5.37 20.97
N TRP A 126 30.05 -6.58 21.04
CA TRP A 126 30.86 -7.05 22.16
C TRP A 126 32.17 -6.29 22.33
N VAL A 127 32.85 -5.99 21.21
CA VAL A 127 34.05 -5.14 21.21
C VAL A 127 33.72 -3.73 21.69
N LYS A 128 32.55 -3.19 21.33
CA LYS A 128 32.08 -1.87 21.80
C LYS A 128 31.68 -1.87 23.28
N SER A 129 31.29 -3.00 23.85
CA SER A 129 30.93 -3.12 25.27
C SER A 129 32.15 -3.45 26.17
N ASP A 130 33.36 -3.14 25.71
CA ASP A 130 34.62 -3.33 26.45
C ASP A 130 34.85 -4.77 26.93
N MET A 131 34.25 -5.75 26.23
CA MET A 131 34.34 -7.19 26.54
C MET A 131 33.91 -7.54 27.98
N SER A 132 32.91 -6.82 28.53
CA SER A 132 32.43 -6.96 29.91
C SER A 132 31.90 -8.35 30.30
N SER A 133 31.59 -9.21 29.33
CA SER A 133 31.17 -10.61 29.51
C SER A 133 31.87 -11.52 28.49
N SER A 134 31.76 -12.85 28.64
CA SER A 134 32.32 -13.76 27.64
C SER A 134 31.59 -13.59 26.29
N PHE A 135 32.33 -13.71 25.18
CA PHE A 135 31.74 -13.61 23.84
C PHE A 135 30.65 -14.68 23.62
N GLN A 136 30.80 -15.86 24.24
CA GLN A 136 29.83 -16.94 24.17
C GLN A 136 28.49 -16.57 24.82
N ASP A 137 28.53 -15.99 26.02
CA ASP A 137 27.31 -15.52 26.71
C ASP A 137 26.63 -14.39 25.94
N PHE A 138 27.42 -13.53 25.29
CA PHE A 138 26.95 -12.42 24.49
C PHE A 138 26.23 -12.88 23.19
N VAL A 139 26.79 -13.89 22.52
CA VAL A 139 26.15 -14.52 21.35
C VAL A 139 24.85 -15.22 21.75
N GLU A 140 24.81 -15.92 22.90
CA GLU A 140 23.57 -16.53 23.41
C GLU A 140 22.49 -15.50 23.74
N GLN A 141 22.86 -14.34 24.29
CA GLN A 141 21.92 -13.24 24.54
C GLN A 141 21.34 -12.68 23.24
N ILE A 142 22.18 -12.42 22.24
CA ILE A 142 21.72 -11.91 20.93
C ILE A 142 20.78 -12.92 20.25
N GLN A 143 21.11 -14.21 20.33
CA GLN A 143 20.31 -15.28 19.75
C GLN A 143 18.94 -15.41 20.42
N LYS A 144 18.84 -15.15 21.74
CA LYS A 144 17.58 -15.07 22.48
C LYS A 144 16.77 -13.79 22.18
N THR A 145 17.43 -12.68 21.86
CA THR A 145 16.74 -11.41 21.55
C THR A 145 16.22 -11.30 20.11
N LYS A 146 16.76 -12.09 19.16
CA LYS A 146 16.36 -12.02 17.74
C LYS A 146 15.04 -12.72 17.40
N ASP A 147 14.43 -13.47 18.31
CA ASP A 147 13.04 -13.93 18.18
C ASP A 147 12.02 -12.77 18.35
N LEU A 148 12.47 -11.53 18.63
CA LEU A 148 11.60 -10.39 18.94
C LEU A 148 11.96 -9.07 18.24
N HIS A 149 12.80 -9.07 17.20
CA HIS A 149 13.04 -7.84 16.43
C HIS A 149 12.90 -8.09 14.93
N GLY A 150 11.64 -8.01 14.49
CA GLY A 150 11.32 -7.67 13.12
C GLY A 150 11.59 -6.19 12.87
N ASP A 151 11.84 -5.91 11.60
CA ASP A 151 11.70 -4.60 10.98
C ASP A 151 12.94 -3.69 10.95
N GLN A 152 13.86 -3.99 10.02
CA GLN A 152 14.56 -2.96 9.25
C GLN A 152 15.10 -3.52 7.92
N GLY A 153 14.23 -4.17 7.14
CA GLY A 153 14.62 -4.81 5.87
C GLY A 153 13.50 -4.99 4.85
N ILE A 154 12.33 -4.37 5.05
CA ILE A 154 11.11 -4.72 4.30
C ILE A 154 11.16 -4.35 2.79
N ILE A 155 12.07 -3.47 2.35
CA ILE A 155 12.09 -3.05 0.94
C ILE A 155 13.09 -3.86 0.08
N GLU A 156 14.05 -4.54 0.69
CA GLU A 156 15.06 -5.34 -0.05
C GLU A 156 14.83 -6.86 0.08
N GLU A 157 13.91 -7.28 0.94
CA GLU A 157 13.52 -8.68 1.18
C GLU A 157 12.42 -9.20 0.24
N LEU A 158 12.13 -8.48 -0.85
CA LEU A 158 11.18 -8.86 -1.90
C LEU A 158 11.75 -9.86 -2.93
N LEU A 159 13.02 -10.24 -2.80
CA LEU A 159 13.73 -11.11 -3.76
C LEU A 159 14.18 -12.46 -3.19
N GLU A 160 13.75 -12.86 -1.99
CA GLU A 160 14.07 -14.19 -1.44
C GLU A 160 12.91 -15.18 -1.60
N ASP A 161 13.11 -16.17 -2.48
CA ASP A 161 12.20 -17.28 -2.81
C ASP A 161 12.03 -18.26 -1.63
N ASP A 162 11.10 -17.94 -0.75
CA ASP A 162 10.50 -18.87 0.22
C ASP A 162 9.22 -19.48 -0.40
N PRO A 163 9.05 -20.83 -0.44
CA PRO A 163 7.82 -21.46 -0.93
C PRO A 163 6.54 -21.03 -0.20
N GLY A 164 6.64 -20.48 1.02
CA GLY A 164 5.51 -19.80 1.69
C GLY A 164 5.13 -18.45 1.04
N LYS A 165 6.12 -17.71 0.52
CA LYS A 165 5.94 -16.40 -0.14
C LYS A 165 5.37 -16.54 -1.56
N ALA A 166 5.65 -17.63 -2.29
CA ALA A 166 5.04 -17.88 -3.60
C ALA A 166 3.50 -18.04 -3.52
N LYS A 167 3.02 -18.76 -2.51
CA LYS A 167 1.58 -18.90 -2.23
C LYS A 167 0.97 -17.58 -1.73
N GLU A 168 1.76 -16.75 -1.05
CA GLU A 168 1.35 -15.40 -0.66
C GLU A 168 1.24 -14.47 -1.87
N ALA A 169 2.17 -14.53 -2.82
CA ALA A 169 2.12 -13.78 -4.07
C ALA A 169 0.91 -14.20 -4.93
N GLU A 170 0.61 -15.50 -5.00
CA GLU A 170 -0.59 -16.02 -5.68
C GLU A 170 -1.88 -15.50 -5.01
N LEU A 171 -1.93 -15.52 -3.67
CA LEU A 171 -3.04 -14.94 -2.91
C LEU A 171 -3.20 -13.44 -3.20
N LEU A 172 -2.10 -12.69 -3.19
CA LEU A 172 -2.08 -11.26 -3.45
C LEU A 172 -2.60 -10.93 -4.86
N LEU A 173 -2.12 -11.66 -5.87
CA LEU A 173 -2.60 -11.54 -7.25
C LEU A 173 -4.09 -11.86 -7.34
N SER A 174 -4.56 -12.94 -6.71
CA SER A 174 -5.99 -13.31 -6.72
C SER A 174 -6.89 -12.21 -6.12
N TYR A 175 -6.44 -11.52 -5.07
CA TYR A 175 -7.17 -10.40 -4.48
C TYR A 175 -7.18 -9.18 -5.41
N ILE A 176 -6.05 -8.87 -6.04
CA ILE A 176 -5.95 -7.75 -6.99
C ILE A 176 -6.83 -8.00 -8.22
N GLU A 177 -6.79 -9.22 -8.78
CA GLU A 177 -7.63 -9.64 -9.91
C GLU A 177 -9.10 -9.54 -9.55
N ARG A 178 -9.51 -10.13 -8.41
CA ARG A 178 -10.91 -10.06 -7.96
C ARG A 178 -11.39 -8.64 -7.73
N PHE A 179 -10.54 -7.78 -7.17
CA PHE A 179 -10.86 -6.36 -7.02
C PHE A 179 -11.05 -5.68 -8.37
N ASN A 180 -10.15 -5.92 -9.32
CA ASN A 180 -10.25 -5.34 -10.67
C ASN A 180 -11.51 -5.82 -11.40
N GLU A 181 -11.91 -7.08 -11.25
CA GLU A 181 -13.17 -7.61 -11.78
C GLU A 181 -14.37 -6.82 -11.25
N LEU A 182 -14.46 -6.62 -9.93
CA LEU A 182 -15.55 -5.86 -9.31
C LEU A 182 -15.61 -4.41 -9.81
N MET A 183 -14.44 -3.79 -10.00
CA MET A 183 -14.32 -2.43 -10.56
C MET A 183 -14.79 -2.38 -12.01
N LEU A 184 -14.46 -3.38 -12.83
CA LEU A 184 -14.88 -3.47 -14.24
C LEU A 184 -16.39 -3.74 -14.37
N LEU A 185 -16.96 -4.55 -13.49
CA LEU A 185 -18.40 -4.83 -13.44
C LEU A 185 -19.23 -3.62 -12.94
N GLY A 186 -18.59 -2.55 -12.47
CA GLY A 186 -19.28 -1.39 -11.90
C GLY A 186 -19.90 -1.66 -10.52
N GLU A 187 -19.49 -2.75 -9.86
CA GLU A 187 -19.94 -3.12 -8.52
C GLU A 187 -19.11 -2.39 -7.44
N TYR A 188 -19.09 -1.05 -7.50
CA TYR A 188 -18.18 -0.24 -6.69
C TYR A 188 -18.35 -0.37 -5.18
N GLU A 189 -19.58 -0.55 -4.69
CA GLU A 189 -19.84 -0.79 -3.26
C GLU A 189 -19.20 -2.09 -2.78
N LYS A 190 -19.33 -3.17 -3.58
CA LYS A 190 -18.69 -4.45 -3.27
C LYS A 190 -17.18 -4.37 -3.42
N ALA A 191 -16.67 -3.65 -4.43
CA ALA A 191 -15.24 -3.42 -4.60
C ALA A 191 -14.63 -2.67 -3.40
N ALA A 192 -15.31 -1.63 -2.92
CA ALA A 192 -14.91 -0.85 -1.75
C ALA A 192 -14.84 -1.72 -0.48
N CYS A 193 -15.90 -2.48 -0.22
CA CYS A 193 -15.96 -3.41 0.92
C CYS A 193 -14.88 -4.50 0.80
N PHE A 194 -14.70 -5.09 -0.37
CA PHE A 194 -13.68 -6.11 -0.62
C PHE A 194 -12.25 -5.59 -0.40
N ALA A 195 -11.95 -4.38 -0.88
CA ALA A 195 -10.66 -3.75 -0.68
C ALA A 195 -10.38 -3.42 0.80
N ALA A 196 -11.39 -2.93 1.53
CA ALA A 196 -11.28 -2.65 2.95
C ALA A 196 -10.96 -3.90 3.78
N HIS A 197 -11.58 -5.04 3.46
CA HIS A 197 -11.34 -6.32 4.15
C HIS A 197 -10.15 -7.12 3.61
N SER A 198 -9.33 -6.53 2.74
CA SER A 198 -8.17 -7.22 2.16
C SER A 198 -7.17 -7.63 3.26
N PRO A 199 -6.64 -8.86 3.21
CA PRO A 199 -5.68 -9.34 4.19
C PRO A 199 -4.44 -8.47 4.16
N ARG A 200 -3.85 -8.20 5.34
CA ARG A 200 -2.67 -7.33 5.50
C ARG A 200 -2.83 -5.93 4.89
N ARG A 201 -4.06 -5.51 4.54
CA ARG A 201 -4.37 -4.24 3.89
C ARG A 201 -3.71 -4.06 2.52
N ILE A 202 -3.51 -5.15 1.78
CA ILE A 202 -2.89 -5.15 0.45
C ILE A 202 -3.55 -4.16 -0.52
N LEU A 203 -4.88 -4.02 -0.45
CA LEU A 203 -5.64 -3.11 -1.32
C LEU A 203 -5.88 -1.73 -0.69
N GLN A 204 -5.43 -1.48 0.53
CA GLN A 204 -5.47 -0.15 1.13
C GLN A 204 -4.16 0.56 0.78
N ASN A 205 -4.09 1.09 -0.43
CA ASN A 205 -2.93 1.81 -0.96
C ASN A 205 -3.37 2.91 -1.93
N ILE A 206 -2.45 3.83 -2.25
CA ILE A 206 -2.74 4.97 -3.13
C ILE A 206 -3.13 4.54 -4.56
N GLY A 207 -2.65 3.38 -5.03
CA GLY A 207 -3.03 2.81 -6.32
C GLY A 207 -4.52 2.47 -6.38
N THR A 208 -5.07 1.88 -5.32
CA THR A 208 -6.51 1.61 -5.19
C THR A 208 -7.32 2.91 -5.10
N VAL A 209 -6.84 3.90 -4.34
CA VAL A 209 -7.44 5.24 -4.27
C VAL A 209 -7.55 5.85 -5.67
N ASN A 210 -6.46 5.81 -6.45
CA ASN A 210 -6.41 6.36 -7.80
C ASN A 210 -7.39 5.66 -8.76
N LYS A 211 -7.58 4.34 -8.61
CA LYS A 211 -8.60 3.60 -9.38
C LYS A 211 -10.02 4.08 -9.05
N PHE A 212 -10.34 4.32 -7.77
CA PHE A 212 -11.64 4.89 -7.39
C PHE A 212 -11.80 6.36 -7.84
N LYS A 213 -10.73 7.17 -7.76
CA LYS A 213 -10.72 8.55 -8.29
C LYS A 213 -11.04 8.58 -9.79
N ALA A 214 -10.47 7.66 -10.56
CA ALA A 214 -10.67 7.58 -12.02
C ALA A 214 -12.13 7.27 -12.41
N VAL A 215 -12.89 6.59 -11.55
CA VAL A 215 -14.32 6.31 -11.78
C VAL A 215 -15.17 7.59 -11.66
N GLY A 216 -14.80 8.50 -10.75
CA GLY A 216 -15.53 9.75 -10.52
C GLY A 216 -16.91 9.57 -9.89
N LYS A 217 -17.70 10.65 -9.88
CA LYS A 217 -19.06 10.66 -9.30
C LYS A 217 -20.07 10.06 -10.27
N ILE A 218 -20.90 9.14 -9.78
CA ILE A 218 -21.95 8.49 -10.56
C ILE A 218 -23.30 9.08 -10.17
N ARG A 219 -24.08 9.53 -11.15
CA ARG A 219 -25.37 10.17 -10.91
C ARG A 219 -26.32 9.23 -10.16
N GLY A 220 -26.85 9.70 -9.02
CA GLY A 220 -27.82 8.95 -8.22
C GLY A 220 -27.23 7.81 -7.37
N LYS A 221 -25.91 7.63 -7.35
CA LYS A 221 -25.22 6.69 -6.46
C LYS A 221 -24.24 7.43 -5.55
N PRO A 222 -23.92 6.88 -4.36
CA PRO A 222 -22.86 7.43 -3.52
C PRO A 222 -21.52 7.44 -4.25
N PHE A 223 -20.67 8.42 -3.93
CA PHE A 223 -19.35 8.53 -4.55
C PHE A 223 -18.49 7.30 -4.17
N PRO A 224 -18.03 6.49 -5.15
CA PRO A 224 -17.29 5.24 -4.87
C PRO A 224 -16.08 5.40 -3.96
N LEU A 225 -15.33 6.50 -4.12
CA LEU A 225 -14.16 6.76 -3.29
C LEU A 225 -14.55 7.01 -1.82
N LEU A 226 -15.65 7.71 -1.57
CA LEU A 226 -16.14 7.95 -0.21
C LEU A 226 -16.55 6.62 0.45
N LEU A 227 -17.23 5.74 -0.29
CA LEU A 227 -17.60 4.40 0.19
C LEU A 227 -16.37 3.56 0.58
N PHE A 228 -15.29 3.66 -0.21
CA PHE A 228 -14.03 2.99 0.07
C PHE A 228 -13.41 3.47 1.39
N PHE A 229 -13.32 4.79 1.60
CA PHE A 229 -12.80 5.34 2.85
C PHE A 229 -13.68 5.04 4.06
N GLU A 230 -15.01 5.12 3.89
CA GLU A 230 -15.95 4.74 4.94
C GLU A 230 -15.75 3.28 5.35
N ALA A 231 -15.55 2.37 4.39
CA ALA A 231 -15.28 0.95 4.67
C ALA A 231 -13.90 0.71 5.33
N ILE A 232 -12.84 1.38 4.86
CA ILE A 232 -11.50 1.26 5.46
C ILE A 232 -11.51 1.75 6.90
N PHE A 233 -12.02 2.95 7.14
CA PHE A 233 -12.05 3.51 8.47
C PHE A 233 -12.97 2.66 9.35
N SER A 234 -14.13 2.23 8.84
CA SER A 234 -15.04 1.29 9.51
C SER A 234 -14.40 -0.04 9.96
N THR A 235 -13.31 -0.46 9.34
CA THR A 235 -12.60 -1.72 9.65
C THR A 235 -11.22 -1.51 10.27
N SER A 236 -10.82 -0.26 10.54
CA SER A 236 -9.49 0.11 11.00
C SER A 236 -9.02 -0.70 12.22
N HIS A 237 -9.86 -0.79 13.27
CA HIS A 237 -9.54 -1.49 14.52
C HIS A 237 -9.43 -3.02 14.39
N ALA A 238 -9.94 -3.62 13.31
CA ALA A 238 -9.82 -5.06 13.09
C ALA A 238 -8.39 -5.48 12.72
N CYS A 239 -7.56 -4.53 12.29
CA CYS A 239 -6.16 -4.76 11.93
C CYS A 239 -5.24 -4.11 12.96
N ARG A 240 -4.19 -4.83 13.40
CA ARG A 240 -3.23 -4.31 14.39
C ARG A 240 -2.36 -3.15 13.88
N ARG A 241 -2.19 -3.01 12.56
CA ARG A 241 -1.38 -1.93 11.97
C ARG A 241 -2.21 -0.63 11.90
N PRO A 242 -1.64 0.54 12.20
CA PRO A 242 -2.31 1.81 11.95
C PRO A 242 -2.49 2.04 10.43
N ILE A 243 -3.47 2.87 10.04
CA ILE A 243 -3.67 3.21 8.62
C ILE A 243 -2.53 4.12 8.17
N ASP A 244 -2.18 4.09 6.89
CA ASP A 244 -1.14 4.99 6.40
C ASP A 244 -1.58 6.47 6.51
N ALA A 245 -0.64 7.37 6.76
CA ALA A 245 -0.91 8.81 6.89
C ALA A 245 -1.39 9.42 5.56
N GLU A 246 -0.82 8.99 4.41
CA GLU A 246 -1.23 9.45 3.09
C GLU A 246 -2.67 9.04 2.78
N LEU A 247 -3.04 7.80 3.13
CA LEU A 247 -4.42 7.31 2.99
C LEU A 247 -5.40 8.05 3.90
N THR A 248 -4.97 8.37 5.12
CA THR A 248 -5.77 9.15 6.07
C THR A 248 -6.06 10.54 5.49
N LEU A 249 -5.03 11.21 4.96
CA LEU A 249 -5.13 12.52 4.34
C LEU A 249 -6.12 12.52 3.17
N GLU A 250 -5.98 11.57 2.26
CA GLU A 250 -6.87 11.39 1.11
C GLU A 250 -8.33 11.12 1.53
N GLY A 251 -8.53 10.34 2.60
CA GLY A 251 -9.86 10.06 3.14
C GLY A 251 -10.53 11.29 3.75
N ILE A 252 -9.78 12.10 4.51
CA ILE A 252 -10.27 13.36 5.07
C ILE A 252 -10.63 14.33 3.94
N GLN A 253 -9.74 14.53 2.98
CA GLN A 253 -9.99 15.40 1.81
C GLN A 253 -11.24 14.95 1.04
N CYS A 254 -11.40 13.64 0.81
CA CYS A 254 -12.58 13.07 0.17
C CYS A 254 -13.85 13.40 0.97
N GLY A 255 -13.87 13.13 2.28
CA GLY A 255 -15.03 13.41 3.15
C GLY A 255 -15.44 14.88 3.16
N LEU A 256 -14.46 15.79 3.25
CA LEU A 256 -14.68 17.23 3.23
C LEU A 256 -15.19 17.72 1.87
N SER A 257 -14.65 17.19 0.76
CA SER A 257 -15.09 17.54 -0.60
C SER A 257 -16.55 17.13 -0.88
N GLU A 258 -17.02 16.05 -0.25
CA GLU A 258 -18.42 15.61 -0.29
C GLU A 258 -19.30 16.30 0.77
N LYS A 259 -18.77 17.29 1.51
CA LYS A 259 -19.46 17.99 2.60
C LYS A 259 -19.96 17.07 3.71
N ARG A 260 -19.27 15.94 3.92
CA ARG A 260 -19.57 14.95 4.97
C ARG A 260 -18.67 15.15 6.19
N LEU A 261 -18.72 16.34 6.78
CA LEU A 261 -17.98 16.66 8.00
C LEU A 261 -18.39 15.75 9.17
N ASP A 262 -19.64 15.27 9.19
CA ASP A 262 -20.13 14.28 10.15
C ASP A 262 -19.28 13.00 10.16
N LEU A 263 -18.91 12.50 8.99
CA LEU A 263 -18.04 11.33 8.87
C LEU A 263 -16.62 11.63 9.35
N VAL A 264 -16.07 12.78 8.97
CA VAL A 264 -14.72 13.19 9.39
C VAL A 264 -14.64 13.37 10.90
N ILE A 265 -15.64 13.99 11.53
CA ILE A 265 -15.76 14.08 12.99
C ILE A 265 -15.73 12.67 13.59
N ASN A 266 -16.55 11.75 13.08
CA ASN A 266 -16.63 10.40 13.59
C ASN A 266 -15.31 9.62 13.44
N TRP A 267 -14.61 9.75 12.31
CA TRP A 267 -13.35 9.05 12.06
C TRP A 267 -12.22 9.56 12.96
N VAL A 268 -12.12 10.89 13.15
CA VAL A 268 -11.11 11.51 14.01
C VAL A 268 -11.40 11.20 15.48
N THR A 269 -12.64 11.39 15.95
CA THR A 269 -12.99 11.20 17.37
C THR A 269 -12.91 9.75 17.85
N GLN A 270 -13.06 8.77 16.95
CA GLN A 270 -12.89 7.36 17.26
C GLN A 270 -11.44 6.88 17.12
N GLU A 271 -10.47 7.79 16.88
CA GLU A 271 -9.05 7.46 16.68
C GLU A 271 -8.83 6.36 15.62
N ARG A 272 -9.62 6.43 14.54
CA ARG A 272 -9.63 5.41 13.48
C ARG A 272 -8.59 5.66 12.39
N LEU A 273 -7.88 6.77 12.53
CA LEU A 273 -7.04 7.41 11.55
C LEU A 273 -5.64 7.59 12.12
N THR A 274 -4.65 7.73 11.25
CA THR A 274 -3.30 8.11 11.67
C THR A 274 -3.16 9.61 11.58
N PHE A 275 -2.99 10.25 12.74
CA PHE A 275 -2.86 11.69 12.82
C PHE A 275 -1.53 12.18 12.24
N SER A 276 -1.60 13.22 11.43
CA SER A 276 -0.45 13.91 10.82
C SER A 276 -0.68 15.42 10.79
N GLU A 277 0.38 16.18 10.58
CA GLU A 277 0.32 17.64 10.43
C GLU A 277 -0.61 18.04 9.29
N GLU A 278 -0.46 17.38 8.15
CA GLU A 278 -1.19 17.66 6.91
C GLU A 278 -2.69 17.36 7.08
N ALA A 279 -3.04 16.31 7.82
CA ALA A 279 -4.42 15.98 8.13
C ALA A 279 -5.08 17.07 8.98
N GLY A 280 -4.35 17.62 9.96
CA GLY A 280 -4.80 18.76 10.76
C GLY A 280 -4.97 20.03 9.91
N ASP A 281 -4.00 20.33 9.05
CA ASP A 281 -3.99 21.51 8.18
C ASP A 281 -5.19 21.52 7.22
N VAL A 282 -5.52 20.37 6.61
CA VAL A 282 -6.69 20.25 5.72
C VAL A 282 -8.00 20.54 6.46
N ILE A 283 -8.16 20.05 7.68
CA ILE A 283 -9.37 20.30 8.49
C ILE A 283 -9.43 21.77 8.92
N TYR A 284 -8.29 22.33 9.30
CA TYR A 284 -8.17 23.74 9.67
C TYR A 284 -8.57 24.66 8.51
N ASP A 285 -8.00 24.44 7.33
CA ASP A 285 -8.26 25.23 6.13
C ASP A 285 -9.73 25.14 5.70
N TYR A 286 -10.33 23.94 5.80
CA TYR A 286 -11.76 23.76 5.57
C TYR A 286 -12.59 24.58 6.56
N GLY A 287 -12.21 24.62 7.84
CA GLY A 287 -12.88 25.41 8.87
C GLY A 287 -12.77 26.92 8.68
N GLU A 288 -11.69 27.41 8.07
CA GLU A 288 -11.55 28.83 7.71
C GLU A 288 -12.48 29.22 6.54
N GLN A 289 -12.80 28.27 5.65
CA GLN A 289 -13.75 28.47 4.54
C GLN A 289 -15.21 28.30 4.97
N ASP A 290 -15.51 27.32 5.84
CA ASP A 290 -16.85 27.04 6.36
C ASP A 290 -17.09 27.68 7.73
N THR A 291 -17.58 28.92 7.72
CA THR A 291 -17.84 29.68 8.94
C THR A 291 -18.84 29.02 9.89
N TYR A 292 -19.77 28.20 9.39
CA TYR A 292 -20.79 27.55 10.22
C TYR A 292 -20.18 26.41 11.05
N ASN A 293 -19.28 25.64 10.46
CA ASN A 293 -18.63 24.51 11.13
C ASN A 293 -17.25 24.84 11.71
N LYS A 294 -16.76 26.08 11.55
CA LYS A 294 -15.45 26.54 12.01
C LYS A 294 -15.06 26.07 13.40
N ALA A 295 -15.94 26.23 14.39
CA ALA A 295 -15.66 25.80 15.76
C ALA A 295 -15.38 24.29 15.88
N LYS A 296 -16.14 23.46 15.15
CA LYS A 296 -15.94 21.99 15.12
C LYS A 296 -14.64 21.63 14.43
N CYS A 297 -14.35 22.26 13.29
CA CYS A 297 -13.11 22.02 12.54
C CYS A 297 -11.88 22.40 13.37
N LEU A 298 -11.91 23.55 14.06
CA LEU A 298 -10.82 23.95 14.95
C LEU A 298 -10.63 22.98 16.11
N ALA A 299 -11.71 22.42 16.68
CA ALA A 299 -11.62 21.42 17.74
C ALA A 299 -11.01 20.09 17.25
N LEU A 300 -11.37 19.65 16.05
CA LEU A 300 -10.77 18.47 15.42
C LEU A 300 -9.29 18.69 15.08
N ALA A 301 -8.94 19.83 14.47
CA ALA A 301 -7.56 20.16 14.15
C ALA A 301 -6.70 20.25 15.41
N GLN A 302 -7.22 20.86 16.48
CA GLN A 302 -6.57 20.88 17.79
C GLN A 302 -6.26 19.47 18.32
N MET A 303 -7.21 18.55 18.24
CA MET A 303 -7.04 17.16 18.67
C MET A 303 -5.88 16.51 17.92
N ILE A 304 -5.91 16.59 16.58
CA ILE A 304 -4.85 16.04 15.72
C ILE A 304 -3.48 16.64 16.06
N TYR A 305 -3.39 17.98 16.11
CA TYR A 305 -2.12 18.65 16.41
C TYR A 305 -1.58 18.31 17.81
N THR A 306 -2.46 18.12 18.80
CA THR A 306 -2.04 17.74 20.16
C THR A 306 -1.42 16.35 20.18
N GLU A 307 -2.05 15.39 19.52
CA GLU A 307 -1.55 14.01 19.42
C GLU A 307 -0.24 13.91 18.61
N CYS A 308 -0.08 14.76 17.58
CA CYS A 308 1.17 14.85 16.81
C CYS A 308 2.29 15.63 17.52
N GLY A 309 2.07 16.20 18.70
CA GLY A 309 3.06 17.05 19.39
C GLY A 309 3.27 18.43 18.75
N LEU A 310 2.36 18.89 17.89
CA LEU A 310 2.40 20.17 17.19
C LEU A 310 1.78 21.28 18.06
N HIS A 311 2.40 21.55 19.21
CA HIS A 311 1.86 22.41 20.28
C HIS A 311 1.53 23.83 19.83
N LYS A 312 2.31 24.43 18.92
CA LYS A 312 2.06 25.79 18.39
C LYS A 312 0.75 25.87 17.61
N LYS A 313 0.48 24.89 16.75
CA LYS A 313 -0.76 24.80 15.95
C LYS A 313 -1.96 24.44 16.82
N ALA A 314 -1.79 23.55 17.80
CA ALA A 314 -2.83 23.22 18.79
C ALA A 314 -3.25 24.46 19.62
N LEU A 315 -2.28 25.23 20.10
CA LEU A 315 -2.51 26.47 20.84
C LEU A 315 -3.24 27.52 20.00
N LEU A 316 -2.82 27.69 18.73
CA LEU A 316 -3.49 28.59 17.81
C LEU A 316 -4.98 28.21 17.64
N CYS A 317 -5.29 26.92 17.53
CA CYS A 317 -6.67 26.44 17.43
C CYS A 317 -7.49 26.78 18.69
N LEU A 318 -6.94 26.57 19.89
CA LEU A 318 -7.60 26.95 21.15
C LEU A 318 -7.92 28.45 21.20
N CYS A 319 -6.97 29.30 20.82
CA CYS A 319 -7.18 30.75 20.78
C CYS A 319 -8.25 31.15 19.76
N LYS A 320 -8.24 30.55 18.56
CA LYS A 320 -9.25 30.83 17.52
C LYS A 320 -10.65 30.34 17.90
N GLN A 321 -10.77 29.32 18.75
CA GLN A 321 -12.05 28.90 19.34
C GLN A 321 -12.55 29.85 20.42
N GLY A 322 -11.73 30.81 20.89
CA GLY A 322 -12.03 31.67 22.03
C GLY A 322 -11.82 30.99 23.39
N GLN A 323 -11.20 29.81 23.43
CA GLN A 323 -10.90 29.09 24.67
C GLN A 323 -9.61 29.63 25.32
N ILE A 324 -9.62 30.89 25.74
CA ILE A 324 -8.43 31.58 26.25
C ILE A 324 -7.92 30.95 27.55
N HIS A 325 -8.81 30.59 28.47
CA HIS A 325 -8.44 29.91 29.71
C HIS A 325 -7.72 28.58 29.45
N GLY A 326 -8.26 27.75 28.55
CA GLY A 326 -7.63 26.48 28.14
C GLY A 326 -6.29 26.69 27.43
N ALA A 327 -6.18 27.72 26.58
CA ALA A 327 -4.92 28.11 25.96
C ALA A 327 -3.84 28.46 27.02
N MET A 328 -4.21 29.19 28.07
CA MET A 328 -3.29 29.54 29.16
C MET A 328 -2.85 28.31 29.97
N GLU A 329 -3.77 27.40 30.28
CA GLU A 329 -3.44 26.12 30.93
C GLU A 329 -2.46 25.31 30.07
N TYR A 330 -2.70 25.26 28.76
CA TYR A 330 -1.85 24.57 27.80
C TYR A 330 -0.42 25.15 27.74
N ILE A 331 -0.29 26.49 27.64
CA ILE A 331 1.02 27.19 27.70
C ILE A 331 1.76 26.88 29.00
N GLN A 332 1.03 26.77 30.11
CA GLN A 332 1.63 26.49 31.41
C GLN A 332 2.09 25.05 31.58
N GLN A 333 1.41 24.11 30.91
CA GLN A 333 1.76 22.69 30.91
C GLN A 333 2.99 22.42 30.04
N PHE A 334 3.06 23.04 28.86
CA PHE A 334 4.14 22.84 27.90
C PHE A 334 5.08 24.05 27.90
N LYS A 335 6.27 23.93 28.51
CA LYS A 335 7.24 25.03 28.70
C LYS A 335 8.06 25.40 27.45
N ASP A 336 7.68 24.90 26.28
CA ASP A 336 8.48 25.02 25.05
C ASP A 336 8.13 26.28 24.23
N PHE A 337 7.21 27.12 24.72
CA PHE A 337 6.82 28.36 24.03
C PHE A 337 7.82 29.49 24.30
N THR A 338 8.42 30.01 23.24
CA THR A 338 9.26 31.19 23.30
C THR A 338 8.43 32.48 23.33
N SER A 339 9.05 33.59 23.73
CA SER A 339 8.41 34.91 23.64
C SER A 339 7.97 35.22 22.21
N ASP A 340 8.76 34.84 21.21
CA ASP A 340 8.46 35.09 19.79
C ASP A 340 7.25 34.29 19.33
N ASP A 341 7.11 33.03 19.77
CA ASP A 341 5.93 32.20 19.47
C ASP A 341 4.63 32.81 19.99
N LEU A 342 4.69 33.40 21.20
CA LEU A 342 3.54 34.08 21.80
C LEU A 342 3.23 35.41 21.11
N MET A 343 4.25 36.12 20.62
CA MET A 343 4.06 37.34 19.81
C MET A 343 3.40 37.01 18.46
N ASP A 344 3.85 35.95 17.79
CA ASP A 344 3.22 35.44 16.56
C ASP A 344 1.77 35.00 16.81
N LEU A 345 1.49 34.38 17.95
CA LEU A 345 0.12 34.03 18.37
C LEU A 345 -0.76 35.28 18.54
N ILE A 346 -0.26 36.34 19.17
CA ILE A 346 -0.98 37.61 19.33
C ILE A 346 -1.29 38.25 17.97
N LYS A 347 -0.35 38.16 17.02
CA LYS A 347 -0.55 38.64 15.65
C LYS A 347 -1.67 37.89 14.93
N LEU A 348 -1.72 36.56 15.09
CA LEU A 348 -2.76 35.72 14.48
C LEU A 348 -4.12 35.83 15.18
N CYS A 349 -4.12 36.05 16.50
CA CYS A 349 -5.30 36.10 17.37
C CYS A 349 -5.25 37.33 18.28
N PRO A 350 -5.57 38.54 17.78
CA PRO A 350 -5.45 39.79 18.53
C PRO A 350 -6.63 40.01 19.51
N HIS A 351 -6.93 39.00 20.34
CA HIS A 351 -7.94 39.05 21.37
C HIS A 351 -7.40 39.77 22.61
N THR A 352 -8.14 40.79 23.08
CA THR A 352 -7.72 41.58 24.25
C THR A 352 -7.59 40.74 25.50
N GLU A 353 -8.45 39.73 25.67
CA GLU A 353 -8.42 38.80 26.80
C GLU A 353 -7.14 37.94 26.78
N LEU A 354 -6.77 37.37 25.63
CA LEU A 354 -5.52 36.61 25.46
C LEU A 354 -4.30 37.44 25.85
N ILE A 355 -4.21 38.65 25.30
CA ILE A 355 -3.06 39.54 25.55
C ILE A 355 -3.00 39.92 27.05
N GLN A 356 -4.15 40.14 27.70
CA GLN A 356 -4.18 40.39 29.14
C GLN A 356 -3.73 39.18 29.96
N CYS A 357 -4.13 37.96 29.58
CA CYS A 357 -3.72 36.75 30.28
C CYS A 357 -2.22 36.46 30.14
N LEU A 358 -1.64 36.74 28.96
CA LEU A 358 -0.20 36.56 28.71
C LEU A 358 0.67 37.60 29.45
N THR A 359 0.13 38.79 29.71
CA THR A 359 0.87 39.93 30.28
C THR A 359 0.60 40.18 31.76
N ARG A 360 -0.21 39.33 32.39
CA ARG A 360 -0.54 39.39 33.82
C ARG A 360 -0.17 38.10 34.51
N GLU A 361 -0.08 38.17 35.83
CA GLU A 361 0.03 36.98 36.67
C GLU A 361 -1.18 36.07 36.46
N TRP A 362 -0.93 34.78 36.22
CA TRP A 362 -1.96 33.77 36.00
C TRP A 362 -1.73 32.56 36.91
N ASN A 363 -2.70 32.24 37.76
CA ASN A 363 -2.65 31.14 38.72
C ASN A 363 -1.36 31.15 39.58
N GLY A 364 -0.93 32.32 40.05
CA GLY A 364 0.28 32.49 40.87
C GLY A 364 1.60 32.39 40.10
N LYS A 365 1.57 32.23 38.77
CA LYS A 365 2.75 32.23 37.91
C LYS A 365 3.00 33.61 37.31
N PRO A 366 4.28 34.00 37.13
CA PRO A 366 4.64 35.28 36.51
C PRO A 366 4.10 35.35 35.06
N PRO A 367 3.92 36.57 34.53
CA PRO A 367 3.44 36.77 33.17
C PRO A 367 4.39 36.12 32.14
N SER A 368 3.81 35.54 31.10
CA SER A 368 4.56 34.93 30.00
C SER A 368 5.21 35.96 29.07
N LEU A 369 4.67 37.19 29.03
CA LEU A 369 5.17 38.30 28.21
C LEU A 369 5.15 39.61 28.99
N SER A 370 6.09 40.51 28.67
CA SER A 370 6.02 41.89 29.14
C SER A 370 4.89 42.64 28.44
N PHE A 371 4.07 43.35 29.21
CA PHE A 371 3.00 44.18 28.68
C PHE A 371 3.51 45.24 27.71
N GLY A 372 4.62 45.90 28.04
CA GLY A 372 5.24 46.92 27.19
C GLY A 372 5.67 46.34 25.83
N LEU A 373 6.31 45.16 25.84
CA LEU A 373 6.73 44.49 24.61
C LEU A 373 5.53 44.07 23.74
N ALA A 374 4.46 43.55 24.35
CA ALA A 374 3.26 43.17 23.62
C ALA A 374 2.58 44.38 22.94
N ILE A 375 2.52 45.54 23.63
CA ILE A 375 2.00 46.77 23.04
C ILE A 375 2.91 47.26 21.90
N LEU A 376 4.22 47.30 22.09
CA LEU A 376 5.16 47.71 21.03
C LEU A 376 5.02 46.82 19.80
N HIS A 377 4.86 45.51 20.00
CA HIS A 377 4.65 44.56 18.91
C HIS A 377 3.33 44.82 18.17
N LEU A 378 2.20 45.03 18.87
CA LEU A 378 0.93 45.36 18.23
C LEU A 378 1.03 46.62 17.36
N PHE A 379 1.79 47.62 17.79
CA PHE A 379 2.00 48.84 17.02
C PHE A 379 2.90 48.61 15.81
N SER A 380 3.90 47.72 15.91
CA SER A 380 4.79 47.38 14.79
C SER A 380 4.11 46.55 13.70
N VAL A 381 3.09 45.74 14.05
CA VAL A 381 2.29 44.94 13.09
C VAL A 381 0.99 45.64 12.67
N ASP A 382 0.92 46.96 12.82
CA ASP A 382 -0.24 47.82 12.45
C ASP A 382 -1.58 47.47 13.13
N MET A 383 -1.55 46.71 14.23
CA MET A 383 -2.70 46.39 15.09
C MET A 383 -2.97 47.49 16.14
N LYS A 384 -2.82 48.76 15.76
CA LYS A 384 -2.85 49.93 16.67
C LYS A 384 -4.17 50.05 17.43
N LYS A 385 -5.30 49.72 16.80
CA LYS A 385 -6.64 49.79 17.43
C LYS A 385 -6.74 48.87 18.65
N VAL A 386 -6.19 47.66 18.56
CA VAL A 386 -6.17 46.68 19.65
C VAL A 386 -5.25 47.15 20.77
N GLY A 387 -4.06 47.65 20.43
CA GLY A 387 -3.13 48.24 21.39
C GLY A 387 -3.72 49.43 22.16
N ILE A 388 -4.38 50.36 21.46
CA ILE A 388 -5.06 51.51 22.10
C ILE A 388 -6.18 51.04 23.03
N LYS A 389 -6.99 50.05 22.62
CA LYS A 389 -8.06 49.48 23.45
C LYS A 389 -7.51 48.87 24.74
N LEU A 390 -6.40 48.12 24.68
CA LEU A 390 -5.74 47.56 25.85
C LEU A 390 -5.21 48.64 26.81
N LEU A 391 -4.59 49.69 26.28
CA LEU A 391 -4.12 50.83 27.08
C LEU A 391 -5.28 51.55 27.78
N GLN A 392 -6.40 51.73 27.09
CA GLN A 392 -7.60 52.32 27.66
C GLN A 392 -8.21 51.44 28.77
N GLU A 393 -8.28 50.13 28.58
CA GLU A 393 -8.78 49.18 29.59
C GLU A 393 -7.93 49.19 30.86
N ILE A 394 -6.61 49.29 30.74
CA ILE A 394 -5.71 49.43 31.90
C ILE A 394 -5.91 50.78 32.59
N SER A 395 -6.16 51.84 31.82
CA SER A 395 -6.40 53.17 32.40
C SER A 395 -7.66 53.31 33.23
N LYS A 396 -8.68 52.51 32.91
CA LYS A 396 -9.90 52.39 33.70
C LYS A 396 -9.70 51.57 34.98
N GLY A 397 -8.66 50.74 35.06
CA GLY A 397 -8.37 49.82 36.16
C GLY A 397 -7.69 50.40 37.40
N GLY A 398 -7.47 51.72 37.46
CA GLY A 398 -6.92 52.43 38.63
C GLY A 398 -5.38 52.47 38.70
N LYS A 399 -4.84 53.57 39.26
CA LYS A 399 -3.39 53.91 39.32
C LYS A 399 -2.47 52.86 39.98
N GLY A 400 -3.02 51.89 40.74
CA GLY A 400 -2.23 50.87 41.46
C GLY A 400 -1.75 49.68 40.62
N LYS A 401 -2.26 49.46 39.40
CA LYS A 401 -1.81 48.36 38.52
C LYS A 401 -0.65 48.72 37.58
N TYR A 402 -0.38 50.01 37.41
CA TYR A 402 0.61 50.52 36.47
C TYR A 402 2.06 50.24 36.87
N SER A 403 2.36 50.28 38.18
CA SER A 403 3.72 50.09 38.70
C SER A 403 4.20 48.64 38.67
N LYS A 404 3.28 47.65 38.56
CA LYS A 404 3.60 46.22 38.45
C LYS A 404 3.68 45.70 37.00
N MET A 405 3.30 46.49 36.00
CA MET A 405 3.23 46.05 34.59
C MET A 405 4.33 46.64 33.68
N LEU A 406 5.06 47.64 34.17
CA LEU A 406 6.13 48.34 33.43
C LEU A 406 7.54 47.82 33.78
N LEU A 407 7.64 46.87 34.71
CA LEU A 407 8.81 46.05 35.00
C LEU A 407 8.50 44.64 34.49
#